data_AF-A0A1G3MXH2-F1
#
_entry.id   AF-A0A1G3MXH2-F1
#
_cell.length_a   1.000
_cell.length_b   1.000
_cell.length_c   1.000
_cell.angle_alpha   90.00
_cell.angle_beta   90.00
_cell.angle_gamma   90.00
#
_symmetry.space_group_name_H-M   'P 1'
#
loop_
_entity.id
_entity.type
_entity.pdbx_description
1 polymer ?
#
loop_
_entity_poly.entity_id
_entity_poly.type
_entity_poly.pdbx_seq_one_letter_code
_entity_poly.pdbx_strand_id
1 'polypeptide(L)'
;MAMLSTLWVFLSVNYLFCDILSGMELASITAYLAGSIHGVAVTQAFLLFAGISLEIPFLMIVLSRVLGFRANKAANIIAASLMIVYQAGSFFIGDSSLHYIFFSVVEIAGNLAIILYALAWKRPRATVVQPA
;
A
#
# COMPACT_ATOMS: atom_id res chain seq x y z
N MET A 1 2.86 17.14 3.27
CA MET A 1 2.60 16.33 4.49
C MET A 1 1.18 15.81 4.49
N ALA A 2 0.16 16.68 4.55
CA ALA A 2 -1.25 16.25 4.55
C ALA A 2 -1.61 15.38 3.33
N MET A 3 -1.21 15.78 2.12
CA MET A 3 -1.51 15.03 0.88
C MET A 3 -1.01 13.57 0.89
N LEU A 4 0.21 13.32 1.37
CA LEU A 4 0.76 11.96 1.45
C LEU A 4 -0.04 11.10 2.42
N SER A 5 -0.38 11.64 3.59
CA SER A 5 -1.24 10.97 4.57
C SER A 5 -2.62 10.68 3.99
N THR A 6 -3.22 11.63 3.26
CA THR A 6 -4.51 11.43 2.57
C THR A 6 -4.44 10.32 1.50
N LEU A 7 -3.36 10.26 0.72
CA LEU A 7 -3.16 9.19 -0.25
C LEU A 7 -3.02 7.82 0.42
N TRP A 8 -2.33 7.74 1.56
CA TRP A 8 -2.26 6.50 2.34
C TRP A 8 -3.61 6.08 2.90
N VAL A 9 -4.43 7.03 3.39
CA VAL A 9 -5.81 6.73 3.81
C VAL A 9 -6.63 6.18 2.65
N PHE A 10 -6.56 6.83 1.49
CA PHE A 10 -7.23 6.38 0.27
C PHE A 10 -6.79 4.95 -0.11
N LEU A 11 -5.49 4.69 -0.14
CA LEU A 11 -4.96 3.36 -0.46
C LEU A 11 -5.36 2.31 0.58
N SER A 12 -5.26 2.60 1.88
CA SER A 12 -5.69 1.68 2.95
C SER A 12 -7.13 1.24 2.79
N VAL A 13 -8.03 2.17 2.42
CA VAL A 13 -9.43 1.84 2.18
C VAL A 13 -9.61 1.02 0.90
N ASN A 14 -8.83 1.30 -0.16
CA ASN A 14 -8.88 0.49 -1.39
C ASN A 14 -8.42 -0.95 -1.14
N TYR A 15 -7.27 -1.15 -0.47
CA TYR A 15 -6.79 -2.49 -0.13
C TYR A 15 -7.82 -3.26 0.69
N LEU A 16 -8.43 -2.61 1.69
CA LEU A 16 -9.46 -3.23 2.51
C LEU A 16 -10.65 -3.71 1.68
N PHE A 17 -11.16 -2.88 0.76
CA PHE A 17 -12.29 -3.28 -0.10
C PHE A 17 -11.88 -4.33 -1.15
N CYS A 18 -10.67 -4.24 -1.68
CA CYS A 18 -10.11 -5.24 -2.59
C CYS A 18 -10.10 -6.62 -1.92
N ASP A 19 -9.57 -6.71 -0.70
CA ASP A 19 -9.50 -7.95 0.07
C ASP A 19 -10.89 -8.48 0.46
N ILE A 20 -11.81 -7.60 0.87
CA ILE A 20 -13.19 -8.00 1.21
C ILE A 20 -13.88 -8.61 -0.01
N LEU A 21 -13.83 -7.94 -1.17
CA LEU A 21 -14.48 -8.45 -2.38
C LEU A 21 -13.82 -9.73 -2.89
N SER A 22 -12.49 -9.82 -2.81
CA SER A 22 -11.74 -11.03 -3.18
C SER A 22 -12.09 -12.19 -2.26
N GLY A 23 -12.32 -11.94 -0.97
CA GLY A 23 -12.80 -12.94 -0.02
C GLY A 23 -14.24 -13.43 -0.27
N MET A 24 -15.06 -12.65 -1.00
CA MET A 24 -16.43 -13.03 -1.38
C MET A 24 -16.48 -13.94 -2.62
N GLU A 25 -15.36 -14.13 -3.33
CA GLU A 25 -15.32 -15.02 -4.47
C GLU A 25 -15.54 -16.47 -4.06
N LEU A 26 -16.30 -17.22 -4.88
CA LEU A 26 -16.53 -18.64 -4.64
C LEU A 26 -15.21 -19.44 -4.57
N ALA A 27 -14.24 -19.07 -5.42
CA ALA A 27 -12.91 -19.67 -5.41
C ALA A 27 -12.19 -19.45 -4.07
N SER A 28 -12.23 -18.23 -3.53
CA SER A 28 -11.65 -17.90 -2.22
C SER A 28 -12.36 -18.61 -1.08
N ILE A 29 -13.69 -18.63 -1.06
CA ILE A 29 -14.48 -19.30 0.00
C ILE A 29 -14.18 -20.80 0.03
N THR A 30 -14.16 -21.45 -1.13
CA THR A 30 -13.85 -22.89 -1.23
C THR A 30 -12.41 -23.18 -0.84
N ALA A 31 -11.46 -22.32 -1.21
CA ALA A 31 -10.06 -22.38 -0.78
C ALA A 31 -9.89 -22.24 0.74
N TYR A 32 -10.60 -21.29 1.38
CA TYR A 32 -10.57 -21.13 2.83
C TYR A 32 -11.11 -22.37 3.56
N LEU A 33 -12.21 -22.96 3.07
CA LEU A 33 -12.77 -24.20 3.62
C LEU A 33 -11.82 -25.40 3.45
N ALA A 34 -11.07 -25.44 2.34
CA ALA A 34 -10.05 -26.45 2.09
C ALA A 34 -8.74 -26.20 2.87
N GLY A 35 -8.59 -25.03 3.50
CA GLY A 35 -7.37 -24.64 4.23
C GLY A 35 -6.18 -24.27 3.34
N SER A 36 -6.39 -24.04 2.04
CA SER A 36 -5.32 -23.64 1.11
C SER A 36 -5.82 -22.73 -0.01
N ILE A 37 -5.10 -21.65 -0.29
CA ILE A 37 -5.41 -20.66 -1.33
C ILE A 37 -4.33 -20.73 -2.39
N HIS A 38 -4.70 -21.00 -3.64
CA HIS A 38 -3.75 -21.18 -4.76
C HIS A 38 -2.58 -22.14 -4.43
N GLY A 39 -2.85 -23.22 -3.68
CA GLY A 39 -1.84 -24.20 -3.25
C GLY A 39 -0.99 -23.78 -2.05
N VAL A 40 -1.22 -22.59 -1.48
CA VAL A 40 -0.56 -22.12 -0.26
C VAL A 40 -1.44 -22.41 0.95
N ALA A 41 -0.90 -23.12 1.93
CA ALA A 41 -1.64 -23.44 3.16
C ALA A 41 -1.93 -22.17 3.99
N VAL A 42 -3.20 -22.01 4.41
CA VAL A 42 -3.64 -20.91 5.26
C VAL A 42 -3.25 -21.21 6.70
N THR A 43 -2.01 -20.87 7.06
CA THR A 43 -1.47 -21.07 8.41
C THR A 43 -1.60 -19.81 9.27
N GLN A 44 -1.43 -19.95 10.58
CA GLN A 44 -1.33 -18.79 11.49
C GLN A 44 -0.21 -17.82 11.06
N ALA A 45 0.91 -18.35 10.58
CA ALA A 45 2.03 -17.55 10.09
C ALA A 45 1.67 -16.78 8.80
N PHE A 46 0.93 -17.41 7.88
CA PHE A 46 0.42 -16.74 6.67
C PHE A 46 -0.47 -15.55 7.04
N LEU A 47 -1.43 -15.76 7.94
CA LEU A 47 -2.34 -14.70 8.40
C LEU A 47 -1.59 -13.56 9.12
N LEU A 48 -0.60 -13.90 9.94
CA LEU A 48 0.25 -12.90 10.59
C LEU A 48 1.03 -12.06 9.57
N PHE A 49 1.61 -12.71 8.56
CA PHE A 49 2.36 -12.02 7.51
C PHE A 49 1.47 -11.08 6.70
N ALA A 50 0.26 -11.51 6.34
CA ALA A 50 -0.74 -10.67 5.67
C ALA A 50 -1.17 -9.47 6.56
N GLY A 51 -1.34 -9.68 7.87
CA GLY A 51 -1.63 -8.57 8.79
C GLY A 51 -0.48 -7.56 8.88
N ILE A 52 0.77 -8.04 8.97
CA ILE A 52 1.96 -7.18 9.02
C ILE A 52 2.15 -6.39 7.71
N SER A 53 1.86 -6.99 6.54
CA SER A 53 1.97 -6.27 5.28
C SER A 53 0.95 -5.13 5.19
N LEU A 54 -0.28 -5.34 5.66
CA LEU A 54 -1.32 -4.31 5.72
C LEU A 54 -1.04 -3.21 6.74
N GLU A 55 -0.21 -3.44 7.76
CA GLU A 55 0.23 -2.38 8.68
C GLU A 55 1.11 -1.32 8.01
N ILE A 56 1.81 -1.65 6.92
CA ILE A 56 2.66 -0.69 6.20
C ILE A 56 1.86 0.57 5.78
N PRO A 57 0.75 0.46 5.03
CA PRO A 57 -0.02 1.65 4.66
C PRO A 57 -0.62 2.37 5.87
N PHE A 58 -1.06 1.65 6.92
CA PHE A 58 -1.61 2.27 8.13
C PHE A 58 -0.56 3.10 8.89
N LEU A 59 0.64 2.54 9.11
CA LEU A 59 1.75 3.26 9.72
C LEU A 59 2.12 4.51 8.91
N MET A 60 2.10 4.41 7.58
CA MET A 60 2.42 5.53 6.71
C MET A 60 1.42 6.68 6.77
N ILE A 61 0.16 6.45 7.16
CA ILE A 61 -0.81 7.52 7.46
C ILE A 61 -0.26 8.43 8.56
N VAL A 62 0.28 7.85 9.62
CA VAL A 62 0.81 8.59 10.79
C VAL A 62 2.21 9.13 10.49
N LEU A 63 3.11 8.29 9.98
CA LEU A 63 4.50 8.65 9.72
C LEU A 63 4.63 9.79 8.70
N SER A 64 3.73 9.87 7.71
CA SER A 64 3.71 10.97 6.74
C SER A 64 3.41 12.34 7.38
N ARG A 65 2.85 12.36 8.60
CA ARG A 65 2.57 13.59 9.36
C ARG A 65 3.62 13.91 10.41
N VAL A 66 4.28 12.89 10.97
CA VAL A 66 5.23 13.04 12.09
C VAL A 66 6.68 13.19 11.60
N LEU A 67 7.06 12.51 10.52
CA LEU A 67 8.45 12.51 10.06
C LEU A 67 8.87 13.84 9.42
N GLY A 68 10.09 14.27 9.73
CA GLY A 68 10.73 15.41 9.08
C GLY A 68 11.06 15.15 7.60
N PHE A 69 11.26 16.22 6.82
CA PHE A 69 11.31 16.19 5.35
C PHE A 69 12.12 15.05 4.71
N ARG A 70 13.38 14.85 5.14
CA ARG A 70 14.26 13.82 4.52
C ARG A 70 13.79 12.40 4.81
N ALA A 71 13.50 12.10 6.07
CA ALA A 71 13.02 10.78 6.49
C ALA A 71 11.65 10.47 5.89
N ASN A 72 10.75 11.45 5.88
CA ASN A 72 9.40 11.33 5.32
C ASN A 72 9.43 11.00 3.82
N LYS A 73 10.28 11.70 3.05
CA LYS A 73 10.47 11.44 1.62
C LYS A 73 10.99 10.02 1.36
N ALA A 74 12.03 9.60 2.08
CA ALA A 74 12.60 8.26 1.91
C ALA A 74 11.60 7.16 2.31
N ALA A 75 10.94 7.30 3.46
CA ALA A 75 9.95 6.35 3.95
C ALA A 75 8.79 6.16 2.97
N ASN A 76 8.24 7.25 2.42
CA ASN A 76 7.16 7.18 1.43
C ASN A 76 7.57 6.47 0.15
N ILE A 77 8.76 6.75 -0.38
CA ILE A 77 9.26 6.10 -1.61
C ILE A 77 9.45 4.61 -1.37
N ILE A 78 10.09 4.22 -0.25
CA ILE A 78 10.35 2.82 0.09
C ILE A 78 9.03 2.06 0.29
N ALA A 79 8.13 2.59 1.13
CA ALA A 79 6.86 1.96 1.43
C ALA A 79 5.98 1.80 0.18
N ALA A 80 5.84 2.84 -0.63
CA ALA A 80 5.04 2.78 -1.86
C ALA A 80 5.65 1.80 -2.89
N SER A 81 6.98 1.75 -3.00
CA SER A 81 7.65 0.78 -3.87
C SER A 81 7.41 -0.67 -3.40
N LEU A 82 7.49 -0.90 -2.09
CA LEU A 82 7.21 -2.21 -1.50
C LEU A 82 5.77 -2.65 -1.75
N MET A 83 4.80 -1.75 -1.60
CA MET A 83 3.39 -2.04 -1.87
C MET A 83 3.12 -2.32 -3.35
N ILE A 84 3.82 -1.65 -4.28
CA ILE A 84 3.74 -1.99 -5.71
C ILE A 84 4.26 -3.41 -5.96
N VAL A 85 5.40 -3.78 -5.37
CA VAL A 85 5.95 -5.12 -5.52
C VAL A 85 5.02 -6.17 -4.91
N TYR A 86 4.42 -5.88 -3.76
CA TYR A 86 3.44 -6.74 -3.12
C TYR A 86 2.21 -6.97 -4.01
N GLN A 87 1.63 -5.89 -4.55
CA GLN A 87 0.46 -5.98 -5.42
C GLN A 87 0.79 -6.69 -6.73
N ALA A 88 1.92 -6.37 -7.36
CA ALA A 88 2.36 -7.04 -8.59
C ALA A 88 2.63 -8.53 -8.35
N GLY A 89 3.26 -8.90 -7.23
CA GLY A 89 3.52 -10.29 -6.86
C GLY A 89 2.22 -11.08 -6.66
N SER A 90 1.22 -10.47 -6.03
CA SER A 90 -0.10 -11.06 -5.86
C SER A 90 -0.85 -11.20 -7.20
N PHE A 91 -0.73 -10.19 -8.07
CA PHE A 91 -1.47 -10.12 -9.33
C PHE A 91 -1.17 -11.26 -10.33
N PHE A 92 0.06 -11.78 -10.32
CA PHE A 92 0.45 -12.86 -11.22
C PHE A 92 0.19 -14.27 -10.65
N ILE A 93 -0.43 -14.38 -9.47
CA ILE A 93 -0.79 -15.66 -8.86
C ILE A 93 -2.22 -16.02 -9.24
N GLY A 94 -2.38 -16.92 -10.20
CA GLY A 94 -3.68 -17.45 -10.63
C GLY A 94 -4.46 -16.52 -11.57
N ASP A 95 -5.73 -16.83 -11.77
CA ASP A 95 -6.63 -16.02 -12.61
C ASP A 95 -7.17 -14.84 -11.81
N SER A 96 -6.97 -13.63 -12.33
CA SER A 96 -7.44 -12.40 -11.69
C SER A 96 -8.87 -12.06 -12.09
N SER A 97 -9.75 -11.89 -11.11
CA SER A 97 -11.12 -11.42 -11.31
C SER A 97 -11.16 -9.94 -11.73
N LEU A 98 -12.30 -9.52 -12.30
CA LEU A 98 -12.43 -8.15 -12.83
C LEU A 98 -12.29 -7.06 -11.75
N HIS A 99 -12.85 -7.28 -10.55
CA HIS A 99 -12.68 -6.30 -9.46
C HIS A 99 -11.23 -6.27 -8.99
N TYR A 100 -10.58 -7.43 -8.87
CA TYR A 100 -9.20 -7.51 -8.42
C TYR A 100 -8.25 -6.81 -9.39
N ILE A 101 -8.48 -6.93 -10.72
CA ILE A 101 -7.75 -6.15 -11.73
C ILE A 101 -7.98 -4.65 -11.54
N PHE A 102 -9.24 -4.23 -11.36
CA PHE A 102 -9.56 -2.82 -11.18
C PHE A 102 -8.86 -2.22 -9.95
N PHE A 103 -8.97 -2.87 -8.79
CA PHE A 103 -8.31 -2.43 -7.56
C PHE A 103 -6.80 -2.44 -7.70
N SER A 104 -6.20 -3.49 -8.29
CA SER A 104 -4.76 -3.56 -8.53
C SER A 104 -4.24 -2.37 -9.34
N VAL A 105 -4.96 -1.97 -10.39
CA VAL A 105 -4.60 -0.81 -11.21
C VAL A 105 -4.66 0.48 -10.38
N VAL A 106 -5.74 0.67 -9.60
CA VAL A 106 -5.91 1.86 -8.74
C VAL A 106 -4.84 1.92 -7.66
N GLU A 107 -4.52 0.80 -7.03
CA GLU A 107 -3.51 0.68 -5.98
C GLU A 107 -2.11 0.98 -6.53
N ILE A 108 -1.72 0.36 -7.65
CA ILE A 108 -0.43 0.62 -8.29
C ILE A 108 -0.33 2.09 -8.70
N ALA A 109 -1.38 2.66 -9.30
CA ALA A 109 -1.41 4.06 -9.68
C ALA A 109 -1.31 5.00 -8.47
N GLY A 110 -2.00 4.69 -7.37
CA GLY A 110 -1.96 5.47 -6.13
C GLY A 110 -0.58 5.44 -5.46
N ASN A 111 0.08 4.27 -5.41
CA ASN A 111 1.45 4.17 -4.91
C ASN A 111 2.44 4.93 -5.81
N LEU A 112 2.27 4.85 -7.13
CA LEU A 112 3.09 5.63 -8.06
C LEU A 112 2.89 7.13 -7.84
N ALA A 113 1.67 7.58 -7.60
CA ALA A 113 1.37 8.97 -7.25
C ALA A 113 2.09 9.39 -5.96
N ILE A 114 2.15 8.53 -4.94
CA ILE A 114 2.91 8.77 -3.71
C ILE A 114 4.40 8.95 -4.00
N ILE A 115 5.00 8.07 -4.81
CA ILE A 115 6.41 8.15 -5.21
C ILE A 115 6.68 9.47 -5.95
N LEU A 116 5.88 9.77 -6.97
CA LEU A 116 6.02 11.00 -7.77
C LEU A 116 5.87 12.25 -6.91
N TYR A 117 4.89 12.28 -6.01
CA TYR A 117 4.68 13.39 -5.10
C TYR A 117 5.86 13.55 -4.13
N ALA A 118 6.36 12.46 -3.56
CA ALA A 118 7.53 12.47 -2.67
C ALA A 118 8.79 12.94 -3.41
N LEU A 119 8.99 12.53 -4.66
CA LEU A 119 10.12 12.95 -5.51
C LEU A 119 10.05 14.43 -5.87
N ALA A 120 8.88 14.91 -6.30
CA ALA A 120 8.64 16.31 -6.67
C ALA A 120 8.77 17.28 -5.49
N TRP A 121 8.59 16.79 -4.26
CA TRP A 121 8.70 17.61 -3.06
C TRP A 121 10.13 18.13 -2.87
N LYS A 122 10.28 19.46 -2.94
CA LYS A 122 11.52 20.20 -2.69
C LYS A 122 11.51 20.79 -1.28
N ARG A 123 12.69 20.88 -0.65
CA ARG A 123 12.83 21.54 0.66
C ARG A 123 12.36 22.99 0.56
N PRO A 124 11.60 23.52 1.54
CA PRO A 124 11.48 24.96 1.72
C PRO A 124 12.89 25.52 1.88
N ARG A 125 13.27 26.45 1.00
CA ARG A 125 14.58 27.11 1.07
C ARG A 125 14.57 27.94 2.36
N ALA A 126 15.54 27.74 3.25
CA ALA A 126 15.69 28.62 4.40
C ALA A 126 15.90 30.03 3.87
N THR A 127 14.99 30.95 4.20
CA THR A 127 15.18 32.38 3.93
C THR A 127 16.41 32.82 4.71
N VAL A 128 17.52 33.03 4.01
CA VAL A 128 18.70 33.68 4.58
C VAL A 128 18.27 35.10 4.89
N VAL A 129 18.03 35.41 6.16
CA VAL A 129 17.84 36.78 6.62
C VAL A 129 19.21 37.44 6.54
N GLN A 130 19.40 38.34 5.57
CA GLN A 130 20.59 39.20 5.51
C GLN A 130 20.52 40.20 6.67
N PRO A 131 21.58 40.30 7.50
CA PRO A 131 21.68 41.39 8.47
C PRO A 131 21.87 42.72 7.73
N ALA A 132 21.21 43.76 8.25
CA ALA A 132 21.17 45.13 7.72
C ALA A 132 22.53 45.84 7.80
#